data_AF-A0A6P1X401-F1
#
_entry.id   AF-A0A6P1X401-F1
#
_cell.length_a   1.000
_cell.length_b   1.000
_cell.length_c   1.000
_cell.angle_alpha   90.00
_cell.angle_beta   90.00
_cell.angle_gamma   90.00
#
_symmetry.space_group_name_H-M   'P 1'
#
loop_
_entity.id
_entity.type
_entity.pdbx_description
1 polymer ?
#
loop_
_entity_poly.entity_id
_entity_poly.type
_entity_poly.pdbx_seq_one_letter_code
_entity_poly.pdbx_strand_id
1 'polypeptide(L)' 'MSLDYITRPECEQHQKHMDSRFDNVELRIDNAVKNLKEEINLEKVTSKRFWIGISVVLLICIVKAVF' A
#
# COMPACT_ATOMS: atom_id res chain seq x y z
N MET A 1 37.44 34.85 -5.21
CA MET A 1 36.23 34.26 -4.60
C MET A 1 35.04 34.86 -5.33
N SER A 2 34.52 34.21 -6.38
CA SER A 2 33.27 34.65 -7.01
C SER A 2 32.14 34.34 -6.04
N LEU A 3 31.43 35.37 -5.61
CA LEU A 3 30.18 35.19 -4.88
C LEU A 3 29.09 35.02 -5.93
N ASP A 4 28.92 33.78 -6.38
CA ASP A 4 27.77 33.37 -7.17
C ASP A 4 26.53 33.36 -6.26
N TYR A 5 25.83 34.50 -6.21
CA TYR A 5 24.55 34.60 -5.54
C TYR A 5 23.46 34.08 -6.47
N ILE A 6 22.66 33.13 -6.00
CA ILE A 6 21.45 32.68 -6.71
C ILE A 6 20.52 33.87 -6.91
N THR A 7 20.13 34.11 -8.16
CA THR A 7 19.18 35.16 -8.51
C THR A 7 17.75 34.70 -8.19
N ARG A 8 16.83 35.66 -7.93
CA ARG A 8 15.41 35.34 -7.68
C ARG A 8 14.78 34.32 -8.65
N PRO A 9 14.95 34.43 -9.98
CA PRO A 9 14.37 33.45 -10.91
C PRO A 9 14.96 32.04 -10.77
N GLU A 10 16.25 31.91 -10.46
CA GLU A 10 16.90 30.61 -10.23
C GLU A 10 16.40 29.95 -8.95
N CYS A 11 16.11 30.75 -7.90
CA CYS A 11 15.50 30.26 -6.67
C CYS A 11 14.07 29.73 -6.91
N GLU A 12 13.25 30.46 -7.68
CA GLU A 12 11.89 30.01 -8.03
C GLU A 12 11.88 28.73 -8.87
N GLN A 13 12.82 28.60 -9.82
CA GLN A 13 12.98 27.36 -10.59
C GLN A 13 13.39 26.19 -9.70
N HIS A 14 14.29 26.43 -8.74
CA HIS A 14 14.70 25.42 -7.79
C HIS A 14 13.54 24.96 -6.90
N GLN A 15 12.72 25.90 -6.42
CA GLN A 15 11.53 25.62 -5.63
C GLN A 15 10.52 24.78 -6.43
N LYS A 16 10.19 25.17 -7.67
CA LYS A 16 9.28 24.39 -8.53
C LYS A 16 9.78 22.97 -8.81
N HIS A 17 11.08 22.80 -9.01
CA HIS A 17 11.66 21.48 -9.23
C HIS A 17 11.59 20.62 -7.95
N MET A 18 11.80 21.21 -6.77
CA MET A 18 11.63 20.52 -5.50
C MET A 18 10.17 20.12 -5.28
N ASP A 19 9.23 21.04 -5.45
CA ASP A 19 7.78 20.78 -5.28
C ASP A 19 7.32 19.63 -6.19
N SER A 20 7.72 19.64 -7.46
CA SER A 20 7.39 18.56 -8.40
C SER A 20 7.96 17.19 -7.98
N ARG A 21 9.15 17.17 -7.35
CA ARG A 21 9.72 15.91 -6.83
C ARG A 21 8.95 15.43 -5.61
N PHE A 22 8.53 16.33 -4.73
CA PHE A 22 7.74 15.98 -3.54
C PHE A 22 6.35 15.46 -3.93
N ASP A 23 5.66 16.11 -4.87
CA ASP A 23 4.35 15.65 -5.38
C ASP A 23 4.44 14.24 -5.98
N ASN A 24 5.49 13.96 -6.74
CA ASN A 24 5.72 12.64 -7.33
C ASN A 24 6.02 11.58 -6.27
N VAL A 25 6.77 11.93 -5.23
CA VAL A 25 7.04 11.03 -4.10
C VAL A 25 5.76 10.74 -3.31
N GLU A 26 4.94 11.75 -3.05
CA GLU A 26 3.64 11.61 -2.37
C GLU A 26 2.72 10.67 -3.13
N LEU A 27 2.57 10.86 -4.45
CA LEU A 27 1.78 9.97 -5.31
C LEU A 27 2.28 8.51 -5.29
N ARG A 28 3.61 8.31 -5.26
CA ARG A 28 4.20 6.97 -5.18
C ARG A 28 3.96 6.32 -3.83
N ILE A 29 4.02 7.08 -2.74
CA ILE A 29 3.74 6.58 -1.38
C ILE A 29 2.27 6.20 -1.27
N ASP A 30 1.36 7.06 -1.72
CA ASP A 30 -0.08 6.80 -1.70
C ASP A 30 -0.46 5.55 -2.49
N ASN A 31 0.13 5.36 -3.66
CA ASN A 31 -0.09 4.15 -4.46
C ASN A 31 0.50 2.90 -3.79
N ALA A 32 1.69 2.99 -3.18
CA ALA A 32 2.27 1.87 -2.44
C ALA A 32 1.40 1.47 -1.23
N VAL A 33 0.89 2.45 -0.49
CA VAL A 33 -0.02 2.22 0.65
C VAL A 33 -1.34 1.60 0.21
N LYS A 34 -1.94 2.07 -0.89
CA LYS A 34 -3.16 1.48 -1.46
C LYS A 34 -2.93 0.04 -1.90
N ASN A 35 -1.85 -0.25 -2.60
CA ASN A 35 -1.53 -1.60 -3.06
C ASN A 35 -1.34 -2.57 -1.87
N LEU A 36 -0.59 -2.16 -0.84
CA LEU A 36 -0.42 -2.96 0.37
C LEU A 36 -1.76 -3.22 1.09
N LYS A 37 -2.63 -2.20 1.14
CA LYS A 37 -3.97 -2.35 1.74
C LYS A 37 -4.83 -3.34 0.95
N GLU A 38 -4.75 -3.33 -0.38
CA GLU A 38 -5.46 -4.28 -1.23
C GLU A 38 -4.92 -5.71 -1.07
N GLU A 39 -3.60 -5.88 -1.05
CA GLU A 39 -2.94 -7.18 -0.82
C GLU A 39 -3.33 -7.77 0.54
N ILE A 40 -3.26 -6.98 1.62
CA ILE A 40 -3.67 -7.42 2.96
C ILE A 40 -5.15 -7.78 2.99
N ASN A 41 -6.01 -7.01 2.33
CA ASN A 41 -7.44 -7.28 2.33
C ASN A 41 -7.77 -8.56 1.52
N LEU A 42 -7.09 -8.78 0.41
CA LEU A 42 -7.20 -10.01 -0.37
C LEU A 42 -6.75 -11.22 0.46
N GLU A 43 -5.58 -11.14 1.10
CA GLU A 43 -5.04 -12.22 1.96
C GLU A 43 -5.96 -12.54 3.14
N LYS A 44 -6.57 -11.51 3.74
CA LYS A 44 -7.55 -11.66 4.83
C LYS A 44 -8.82 -12.36 4.37
N VAL A 45 -9.32 -12.07 3.17
CA VAL A 45 -10.52 -12.70 2.61
C VAL A 45 -10.24 -14.14 2.20
N THR A 46 -9.11 -14.42 1.56
CA THR A 46 -8.73 -15.78 1.14
C THR A 46 -8.49 -16.69 2.33
N SER A 47 -7.74 -16.22 3.33
CA SER A 47 -7.49 -16.98 4.57
C SER A 47 -8.79 -17.32 5.29
N LYS A 48 -9.67 -16.34 5.52
CA LYS A 48 -10.96 -16.59 6.19
C LYS A 48 -11.83 -17.61 5.45
N ARG A 49 -11.94 -17.48 4.11
CA ARG A 49 -12.74 -18.41 3.29
C ARG A 49 -12.16 -19.83 3.31
N PHE A 50 -10.83 -19.96 3.32
CA PHE A 50 -10.15 -21.25 3.44
C PHE A 50 -10.43 -21.95 4.78
N TRP A 51 -10.30 -21.22 5.89
CA TRP A 51 -10.59 -21.76 7.23
C TRP A 51 -12.07 -22.12 7.41
N ILE A 52 -12.99 -21.36 6.83
CA ILE A 52 -14.43 -21.68 6.84
C ILE A 52 -14.69 -23.02 6.14
N GLY A 53 -14.12 -23.22 4.94
CA GLY A 53 -14.26 -24.47 4.20
C GLY A 53 -13.77 -25.70 4.98
N ILE A 54 -12.60 -25.61 5.60
CA ILE A 54 -12.06 -26.67 6.46
C ILE A 54 -13.00 -26.93 7.65
N SER A 55 -13.48 -25.88 8.32
CA SER A 55 -14.32 -26.03 9.51
C SER A 55 -15.66 -26.75 9.21
N VAL A 56 -16.28 -26.45 8.06
CA VAL A 56 -17.55 -27.07 7.66
C VAL A 56 -17.36 -28.56 7.39
N VAL A 57 -16.29 -28.94 6.67
CA VAL A 57 -15.98 -30.36 6.38
C VAL A 57 -15.73 -31.12 7.69
N LEU A 58 -14.98 -30.53 8.62
CA LEU A 58 -14.69 -31.13 9.93
C LEU A 58 -15.95 -31.37 10.75
N LEU A 59 -16.87 -30.39 10.79
CA LEU A 59 -18.15 -30.52 11.48
C LEU A 59 -19.03 -31.63 10.89
N ILE A 60 -19.10 -31.75 9.57
CA ILE A 60 -19.85 -32.83 8.89
C ILE A 60 -19.25 -34.20 9.25
N CYS A 61 -17.93 -34.33 9.28
CA CYS A 61 -17.26 -35.57 9.67
C CYS A 61 -17.56 -35.96 11.12
N ILE A 62 -17.57 -34.99 12.05
CA ILE A 62 -17.89 -35.25 13.46
C ILE A 62 -19.34 -35.73 13.62
N VAL A 63 -20.30 -35.07 12.96
CA VAL A 63 -21.71 -35.48 13.02
C VAL A 63 -21.87 -36.91 12.50
N LYS A 64 -21.21 -37.27 11.39
CA LYS A 64 -21.22 -38.63 10.83
C LYS A 64 -20.48 -39.67 11.69
N ALA A 65 -19.54 -39.26 12.53
CA ALA A 65 -18.84 -40.18 13.42
C ALA A 65 -19.65 -40.48 14.69
N VAL A 66 -20.53 -39.56 15.09
CA VAL A 66 -21.32 -39.64 16.32
C VAL A 66 -22.72 -40.23 16.09
N PHE A 67 -23.26 -40.13 14.87
CA PHE A 67 -24.59 -40.62 14.45
C PHE A 67 -24.46 -41.76 13.45
#